data_AF-A0A3P1XXQ7-F1
#
_entry.id   AF-A0A3P1XXQ7-F1
#
_cell.length_a   1.000
_cell.length_b   1.000
_cell.length_c   1.000
_cell.angle_alpha   90.00
_cell.angle_beta   90.00
_cell.angle_gamma   90.00
#
_symmetry.space_group_name_H-M   'P 1'
#
loop_
_entity.id
_entity.type
_entity.pdbx_description
1 polymer ?
#
loop_
_entity_poly.entity_id
_entity_poly.type
_entity_poly.pdbx_seq_one_letter_code
_entity_poly.pdbx_strand_id
1 'polypeptide(L)'
;YNGHNAVGKQTVVVCEGAFDVMGVKRAIFDEETLRDYVEPIGTFGMHLSGNTTQDAEDQLGAFLTLKARGLRNVIMMWDSEKQAIRNTMAAARRLTSIGLNVKVACLGEEGLDPGDATPGQIIKAYYCAKPYSRQLELLSKVKGIAALV
;
A
#
# COMPACT_ATOMS: atom_id res chain seq x y z
N TYR A 1 7.04 -10.01 -0.85
CA TYR A 1 8.32 -9.71 -1.53
C TYR A 1 9.06 -8.59 -0.81
N ASN A 2 10.38 -8.71 -0.64
CA ASN A 2 11.28 -7.73 0.01
C ASN A 2 10.90 -7.22 1.41
N GLY A 3 10.02 -7.92 2.13
CA GLY A 3 9.60 -7.54 3.49
C GLY A 3 10.73 -7.53 4.52
N HIS A 4 11.83 -8.24 4.28
CA HIS A 4 13.01 -8.20 5.15
C HIS A 4 13.67 -6.81 5.21
N ASN A 5 13.58 -6.01 4.13
CA ASN A 5 14.11 -4.65 4.08
C ASN A 5 13.26 -3.65 4.90
N ALA A 6 12.02 -4.02 5.25
CA ALA A 6 11.14 -3.19 6.05
C ALA A 6 11.43 -3.29 7.56
N VAL A 7 12.34 -4.18 7.99
CA VAL A 7 12.71 -4.32 9.40
C VAL A 7 13.39 -3.03 9.87
N GLY A 8 12.87 -2.44 10.95
CA GLY A 8 13.36 -1.17 11.51
C GLY A 8 12.81 0.08 10.81
N LYS A 9 12.03 -0.07 9.73
CA LYS A 9 11.35 1.02 9.04
C LYS A 9 10.01 1.32 9.72
N GLN A 10 9.63 2.59 9.75
CA GLN A 10 8.38 3.02 10.40
C GLN A 10 7.19 2.95 9.45
N THR A 11 7.45 3.00 8.15
CA THR A 11 6.44 3.02 7.11
C THR A 11 6.80 2.03 6.01
N VAL A 12 5.80 1.32 5.49
CA VAL A 12 5.92 0.56 4.24
C VAL A 12 4.95 1.05 3.19
N VAL A 13 5.37 1.02 1.93
CA VAL A 13 4.48 1.19 0.77
C VAL A 13 4.20 -0.18 0.17
N VAL A 14 2.95 -0.60 0.19
CA VAL A 14 2.53 -1.91 -0.29
C VAL A 14 2.08 -1.80 -1.73
N CYS A 15 2.77 -2.53 -2.61
CA CYS A 15 2.48 -2.61 -4.03
C CYS A 15 2.05 -4.04 -4.42
N GLU A 16 1.49 -4.20 -5.63
CA GLU A 16 1.01 -5.48 -6.13
C GLU A 16 2.15 -6.34 -6.66
N GLY A 17 2.92 -5.80 -7.62
CA GLY A 17 3.98 -6.49 -8.34
C GLY A 17 5.40 -6.08 -7.96
N ALA A 18 6.38 -6.84 -8.44
CA ALA A 18 7.80 -6.52 -8.25
C ALA A 18 8.24 -5.27 -9.04
N PHE A 19 7.65 -5.03 -10.21
CA PHE A 19 7.94 -3.84 -11.02
C PHE A 19 7.43 -2.56 -10.34
N ASP A 20 6.24 -2.60 -9.74
CA ASP A 20 5.73 -1.52 -8.90
C ASP A 20 6.67 -1.20 -7.74
N VAL A 21 7.15 -2.24 -7.03
CA VAL A 21 8.11 -2.08 -5.93
C VAL A 21 9.37 -1.38 -6.41
N MET A 22 9.86 -1.75 -7.60
CA MET A 22 11.04 -1.12 -8.18
C MET A 22 10.79 0.35 -8.55
N GLY A 23 9.65 0.67 -9.18
CA GLY A 23 9.26 2.04 -9.52
C GLY A 23 9.17 2.92 -8.28
N VAL A 24 8.45 2.44 -7.25
CA VAL A 24 8.32 3.12 -5.97
C VAL A 24 9.66 3.23 -5.23
N LYS A 25 10.51 2.19 -5.27
CA LYS A 25 11.83 2.23 -4.64
C LYS A 25 12.71 3.31 -5.24
N ARG A 26 12.71 3.47 -6.57
CA ARG A 26 13.45 4.53 -7.25
C ARG A 26 12.98 5.90 -6.80
N ALA A 27 11.67 6.14 -6.84
CA ALA A 27 11.10 7.42 -6.43
C ALA A 27 11.40 7.77 -4.96
N ILE A 28 11.23 6.80 -4.04
CA ILE A 28 11.50 7.01 -2.62
C ILE A 28 12.99 7.22 -2.34
N PHE A 29 13.87 6.53 -3.07
CA PHE A 29 15.31 6.64 -2.86
C PHE A 29 15.83 8.05 -3.19
N ASP A 30 15.26 8.67 -4.22
CA ASP A 30 15.59 10.04 -4.63
C ASP A 30 15.00 11.10 -3.68
N GLU A 31 14.03 10.73 -2.82
CA GLU A 31 13.42 11.61 -1.84
C GLU A 31 14.08 11.45 -0.46
N GLU A 32 14.98 12.39 -0.12
CA GLU A 32 15.81 12.36 1.10
C GLU A 32 14.99 12.21 2.39
N THR A 33 13.80 12.81 2.43
CA THR A 33 12.92 12.77 3.60
C THR A 33 12.29 11.40 3.84
N LEU A 34 12.26 10.52 2.83
CA LEU A 34 11.58 9.23 2.87
C LEU A 34 12.53 8.04 2.87
N ARG A 35 13.66 8.11 2.15
CA ARG A 35 14.55 6.95 1.88
C ARG A 35 14.97 6.14 3.11
N ASP A 36 15.19 6.80 4.24
CA ASP A 36 15.68 6.13 5.46
C ASP A 36 14.55 5.55 6.31
N TYR A 37 13.30 5.95 6.08
CA TYR A 37 12.15 5.61 6.94
C TYR A 37 11.08 4.76 6.24
N VAL A 38 11.06 4.78 4.91
CA VAL A 38 10.03 4.16 4.09
C VAL A 38 10.62 3.04 3.24
N GLU A 39 9.98 1.88 3.25
CA GLU A 39 10.36 0.76 2.38
C GLU A 39 9.18 0.28 1.53
N PRO A 40 9.31 0.23 0.20
CA PRO A 40 8.32 -0.41 -0.65
C PRO A 40 8.45 -1.94 -0.57
N ILE A 41 7.30 -2.61 -0.45
CA ILE A 41 7.20 -4.07 -0.40
C ILE A 41 6.12 -4.53 -1.37
N GLY A 42 6.33 -5.70 -1.96
CA GLY A 42 5.39 -6.30 -2.91
C GLY A 42 4.60 -7.41 -2.22
N THR A 43 3.33 -7.54 -2.52
CA THR A 43 2.47 -8.54 -1.88
C THR A 43 2.00 -9.66 -2.79
N PHE A 44 2.35 -9.61 -4.08
CA PHE A 44 2.11 -10.66 -5.09
C PHE A 44 0.74 -11.34 -4.90
N GLY A 45 -0.33 -10.63 -5.26
CA GLY A 45 -1.68 -11.19 -5.23
C GLY A 45 -2.29 -11.25 -3.83
N MET A 46 -2.25 -10.13 -3.09
CA MET A 46 -2.87 -10.02 -1.77
C MET A 46 -4.39 -10.20 -1.84
N HIS A 47 -4.87 -11.44 -1.90
CA HIS A 47 -6.27 -11.80 -1.71
C HIS A 47 -6.60 -11.84 -0.21
N LEU A 48 -6.39 -10.72 0.48
CA LEU A 48 -6.89 -10.49 1.84
C LEU A 48 -8.44 -10.48 1.91
N SER A 49 -9.12 -10.80 0.80
CA SER A 49 -10.56 -10.88 0.63
C SER A 49 -11.16 -12.29 0.90
N GLY A 50 -10.35 -13.35 0.96
CA GLY A 50 -10.80 -14.73 1.18
C GLY A 50 -10.62 -15.22 2.63
N ASN A 51 -11.51 -16.09 3.09
CA ASN A 51 -11.35 -16.84 4.34
C ASN A 51 -10.09 -17.72 4.30
N THR A 52 -9.38 -17.77 5.43
CA THR A 52 -8.60 -18.92 5.95
C THR A 52 -7.75 -19.70 4.93
N THR A 53 -7.04 -19.02 4.02
CA THR A 53 -5.90 -19.63 3.34
C THR A 53 -4.66 -19.35 4.16
N GLN A 54 -3.79 -20.35 4.30
CA GLN A 54 -2.56 -20.26 5.08
C GLN A 54 -1.71 -19.04 4.66
N ASP A 55 -1.66 -18.74 3.36
CA ASP A 55 -0.94 -17.59 2.81
C ASP A 55 -1.43 -16.23 3.34
N ALA A 56 -2.74 -16.06 3.54
CA ALA A 56 -3.30 -14.80 4.06
C ALA A 56 -2.98 -14.62 5.56
N GLU A 57 -2.96 -15.71 6.30
CA GLU A 57 -2.53 -15.72 7.70
C GLU A 57 -1.02 -15.47 7.82
N ASP A 58 -0.22 -16.05 6.93
CA ASP A 58 1.24 -15.87 6.88
C ASP A 58 1.62 -14.41 6.58
N GLN A 59 0.92 -13.77 5.65
CA GLN A 59 1.14 -12.36 5.33
C GLN A 59 0.74 -11.44 6.49
N LEU A 60 -0.41 -11.68 7.13
CA LEU A 60 -0.78 -10.92 8.34
C LEU A 60 0.22 -11.15 9.48
N GLY A 61 0.71 -12.38 9.65
CA GLY A 61 1.77 -12.73 10.58
C GLY A 61 3.08 -11.96 10.31
N ALA A 62 3.43 -11.78 9.04
CA ALA A 62 4.56 -10.95 8.65
C ALA A 62 4.37 -9.48 9.04
N PHE A 63 3.17 -8.90 8.82
CA PHE A 63 2.87 -7.54 9.26
C PHE A 63 2.86 -7.40 10.78
N LEU A 64 2.36 -8.39 11.52
CA LEU A 64 2.43 -8.41 12.99
C LEU A 64 3.90 -8.45 13.47
N THR A 65 4.74 -9.24 12.80
CA THR A 65 6.18 -9.29 13.09
C THR A 65 6.86 -7.96 12.82
N LEU A 66 6.55 -7.32 11.69
CA LEU A 66 7.07 -5.98 11.36
C LEU A 66 6.56 -4.92 12.35
N LYS A 67 5.29 -5.00 12.77
CA LYS A 67 4.69 -4.13 13.79
C LYS A 67 5.44 -4.24 15.12
N ALA A 68 5.69 -5.47 15.57
CA ALA A 68 6.49 -5.72 16.78
C ALA A 68 7.91 -5.15 16.69
N ARG A 69 8.44 -4.99 15.47
CA ARG A 69 9.75 -4.40 15.17
C ARG A 69 9.71 -2.90 14.83
N GLY A 70 8.58 -2.23 15.06
CA GLY A 70 8.47 -0.77 14.94
C GLY A 70 7.71 -0.25 13.72
N LEU A 71 7.18 -1.13 12.86
CA LEU A 71 6.29 -0.70 11.78
C LEU A 71 5.02 -0.06 12.36
N ARG A 72 4.69 1.15 11.89
CA ARG A 72 3.51 1.91 12.35
C ARG A 72 2.55 2.21 11.21
N ASN A 73 3.09 2.55 10.05
CA ASN A 73 2.32 3.06 8.94
C ASN A 73 2.39 2.12 7.73
N VAL A 74 1.26 1.98 7.05
CA VAL A 74 1.16 1.27 5.77
C VAL A 74 0.51 2.20 4.76
N ILE A 75 1.12 2.36 3.60
CA ILE A 75 0.54 3.08 2.47
C ILE A 75 0.26 2.07 1.38
N MET A 76 -1.00 1.87 1.06
CA MET A 76 -1.41 1.05 -0.06
C MET A 76 -1.27 1.87 -1.34
N MET A 77 -0.40 1.47 -2.26
CA MET A 77 -0.20 2.12 -3.56
C MET A 77 -0.25 1.06 -4.66
N TRP A 78 -1.42 0.93 -5.26
CA TRP A 78 -1.74 -0.11 -6.26
C TRP A 78 -2.15 0.58 -7.56
N ASP A 79 -2.38 -0.20 -8.61
CA ASP A 79 -3.03 0.32 -9.79
C ASP A 79 -4.38 0.95 -9.43
N SER A 80 -4.80 1.91 -10.25
CA SER A 80 -6.03 2.67 -10.00
C SER A 80 -7.27 2.05 -10.67
N GLU A 81 -7.24 0.77 -11.04
CA GLU A 81 -8.39 0.07 -11.59
C GLU A 81 -9.45 -0.24 -10.54
N LYS A 82 -10.71 -0.36 -10.99
CA LYS A 82 -11.86 -0.61 -10.09
C LYS A 82 -11.70 -1.88 -9.25
N GLN A 83 -11.09 -2.93 -9.80
CA GLN A 83 -10.88 -4.17 -9.04
C GLN A 83 -9.76 -4.03 -8.00
N ALA A 84 -8.65 -3.39 -8.36
CA ALA A 84 -7.56 -3.14 -7.43
C ALA A 84 -7.96 -2.21 -6.29
N ILE A 85 -8.78 -1.19 -6.55
CA ILE A 85 -9.34 -0.33 -5.49
C ILE A 85 -10.15 -1.16 -4.47
N ARG A 86 -10.95 -2.12 -4.93
CA ARG A 86 -11.72 -3.01 -4.03
C ARG A 86 -10.80 -3.90 -3.19
N ASN A 87 -9.80 -4.51 -3.82
CA ASN A 87 -8.82 -5.37 -3.14
C ASN A 87 -8.02 -4.57 -2.10
N THR A 88 -7.55 -3.39 -2.50
CA THR A 88 -6.82 -2.42 -1.67
C THR A 88 -7.62 -2.02 -0.42
N MET A 89 -8.91 -1.70 -0.57
CA MET A 89 -9.74 -1.34 0.59
C MET A 89 -9.97 -2.52 1.54
N ALA A 90 -10.17 -3.73 1.01
CA ALA A 90 -10.34 -4.93 1.83
C ALA A 90 -9.06 -5.24 2.62
N ALA A 91 -7.90 -5.11 1.97
CA ALA A 91 -6.59 -5.22 2.59
C ALA A 91 -6.37 -4.16 3.67
N ALA A 92 -6.65 -2.90 3.36
CA ALA A 92 -6.50 -1.79 4.28
C ALA A 92 -7.34 -1.98 5.55
N ARG A 93 -8.57 -2.49 5.41
CA ARG A 93 -9.42 -2.86 6.54
C ARG A 93 -8.78 -3.90 7.46
N ARG A 94 -8.20 -4.97 6.90
CA ARG A 94 -7.52 -6.01 7.70
C ARG A 94 -6.28 -5.48 8.41
N LEU A 95 -5.42 -4.74 7.70
CA LEU A 95 -4.23 -4.14 8.30
C LEU A 95 -4.57 -3.11 9.38
N THR A 96 -5.66 -2.36 9.21
CA THR A 96 -6.17 -1.44 10.24
C THR A 96 -6.65 -2.23 11.47
N SER A 97 -7.30 -3.38 11.28
CA SER A 97 -7.81 -4.21 12.39
C SER A 97 -6.71 -4.77 13.31
N ILE A 98 -5.48 -4.93 12.80
CA ILE A 98 -4.31 -5.29 13.61
C ILE A 98 -3.59 -4.07 14.21
N GLY A 99 -4.16 -2.86 14.10
CA GLY A 99 -3.66 -1.63 14.72
C GLY A 99 -2.50 -0.95 13.99
N LEU A 100 -2.42 -1.09 12.67
CA LEU A 100 -1.52 -0.29 11.82
C LEU A 100 -2.26 0.95 11.30
N ASN A 101 -1.54 2.06 11.13
CA ASN A 101 -2.07 3.27 10.48
C ASN A 101 -2.05 3.06 8.96
N VAL A 102 -3.20 2.77 8.36
CA VAL A 102 -3.27 2.51 6.92
C VAL A 102 -3.75 3.74 6.16
N LYS A 103 -3.04 4.10 5.09
CA LYS A 103 -3.46 5.09 4.10
C LYS A 103 -3.55 4.46 2.73
N VAL A 104 -4.38 5.02 1.86
CA VAL A 104 -4.54 4.61 0.47
C VAL A 104 -4.05 5.76 -0.42
N ALA A 105 -3.00 5.51 -1.18
CA ALA A 105 -2.45 6.40 -2.18
C ALA A 105 -3.10 6.13 -3.55
N CYS A 106 -3.16 7.16 -4.39
CA CYS A 106 -3.72 7.09 -5.73
C CYS A 106 -2.79 7.87 -6.66
N LEU A 107 -2.44 7.27 -7.80
CA LEU A 107 -1.51 7.83 -8.77
C LEU A 107 -2.14 8.93 -9.65
N GLY A 108 -3.46 9.09 -9.57
CA GLY A 108 -4.20 10.22 -10.12
C GLY A 108 -4.87 9.95 -11.47
N GLU A 109 -4.53 8.83 -12.12
CA GLU A 109 -5.05 8.42 -13.41
C GLU A 109 -5.59 6.98 -13.31
N GLU A 110 -6.76 6.71 -13.90
CA GLU A 110 -7.34 5.35 -13.92
C GLU A 110 -6.46 4.42 -14.77
N GLY A 111 -6.15 3.25 -14.23
CA GLY A 111 -5.28 2.27 -14.90
C GLY A 111 -3.78 2.54 -14.83
N LEU A 112 -3.34 3.66 -14.22
CA LEU A 112 -1.92 3.89 -13.98
C LEU A 112 -1.44 3.03 -12.80
N ASP A 113 -0.38 2.26 -13.02
CA ASP A 113 0.31 1.48 -12.00
C ASP A 113 1.61 2.15 -11.53
N PRO A 114 2.16 1.75 -10.36
CA PRO A 114 3.37 2.37 -9.83
C PRO A 114 4.65 2.06 -10.62
N GLY A 115 4.67 1.02 -11.45
CA GLY A 115 5.79 0.67 -12.32
C GLY A 115 5.94 1.65 -13.48
N ASP A 116 4.81 2.10 -14.03
CA ASP A 116 4.74 3.03 -15.17
C ASP A 116 4.62 4.51 -14.74
N ALA A 117 4.32 4.78 -13.47
CA ALA A 117 4.23 6.14 -12.93
C ALA A 117 5.60 6.85 -12.85
N THR A 118 5.59 8.17 -13.07
CA THR A 118 6.78 9.00 -12.86
C THR A 118 7.13 9.11 -11.37
N PRO A 119 8.40 9.38 -11.01
CA PRO A 119 8.78 9.61 -9.61
C PRO A 119 7.95 10.72 -8.94
N GLY A 120 7.68 11.81 -9.66
CA GLY A 120 6.84 12.90 -9.16
C GLY A 120 5.40 12.48 -8.85
N GLN A 121 4.79 11.62 -9.67
CA GLN A 121 3.45 11.07 -9.39
C GLN A 121 3.46 10.18 -8.15
N ILE A 122 4.48 9.33 -7.99
CA ILE A 122 4.62 8.44 -6.81
C ILE A 122 4.77 9.26 -5.53
N ILE A 123 5.65 10.26 -5.52
CA ILE A 123 5.88 11.12 -4.36
C ILE A 123 4.63 11.94 -4.04
N LYS A 124 3.97 12.51 -5.04
CA LYS A 124 2.69 13.20 -4.84
C LYS A 124 1.63 12.27 -4.25
N ALA A 125 1.48 11.06 -4.80
CA ALA A 125 0.53 10.06 -4.32
C ALA A 125 0.83 9.64 -2.87
N TYR A 126 2.10 9.48 -2.50
CA TYR A 126 2.53 9.18 -1.13
C TYR A 126 2.08 10.27 -0.15
N TYR A 127 2.35 11.54 -0.45
CA TYR A 127 2.00 12.65 0.43
C TYR A 127 0.50 12.94 0.48
N CYS A 128 -0.22 12.72 -0.63
CA CYS A 128 -1.67 12.90 -0.72
C CYS A 128 -2.47 11.67 -0.24
N ALA A 129 -1.81 10.61 0.22
CA ALA A 129 -2.48 9.37 0.62
C ALA A 129 -3.52 9.61 1.73
N LYS A 130 -4.74 9.13 1.52
CA LYS A 130 -5.87 9.35 2.43
C LYS A 130 -5.92 8.25 3.50
N PRO A 131 -6.13 8.58 4.79
CA PRO A 131 -6.34 7.58 5.83
C PRO A 131 -7.50 6.64 5.47
N TYR A 132 -7.29 5.35 5.65
CA TYR A 132 -8.37 4.39 5.49
C TYR A 132 -9.48 4.68 6.50
N SER A 133 -10.72 4.67 6.01
CA SER A 133 -11.92 4.70 6.83
C SER A 133 -13.02 3.91 6.14
N ARG A 134 -14.01 3.46 6.91
CA ARG A 134 -15.18 2.78 6.35
C ARG A 134 -15.95 3.67 5.37
N GLN A 135 -15.97 4.98 5.63
CA GLN A 135 -16.56 5.97 4.74
C GLN A 135 -15.80 6.04 3.40
N LEU A 136 -14.46 6.06 3.43
CA LEU A 136 -13.65 6.08 2.22
C LEU A 136 -13.85 4.82 1.36
N GLU A 137 -13.92 3.63 1.99
CA GLU A 137 -14.23 2.39 1.29
C GLU A 137 -15.61 2.42 0.60
N LEU A 138 -16.63 2.95 1.27
CA LEU A 138 -17.97 3.06 0.68
C LEU A 138 -18.00 4.07 -0.46
N LEU A 139 -17.33 5.22 -0.28
CA LEU A 139 -17.20 6.23 -1.33
C LEU A 139 -16.46 5.71 -2.55
N SER A 140 -15.38 4.93 -2.37
CA SER A 140 -14.62 4.38 -3.49
C SER A 140 -15.40 3.32 -4.28
N LYS A 141 -16.35 2.61 -3.65
CA LYS A 141 -17.26 1.70 -4.38
C LYS A 141 -18.20 2.43 -5.34
N VAL A 142 -18.58 3.67 -5.01
CA VAL A 142 -19.49 4.48 -5.83
C VAL A 142 -18.75 5.35 -6.83
N LYS A 143 -17.68 6.01 -6.38
CA LYS A 143 -16.94 7.02 -7.17
C LYS A 143 -15.64 6.50 -7.79
N GLY A 144 -15.22 5.27 -7.48
CA GLY A 144 -13.95 4.72 -7.94
C GLY A 144 -12.77 5.58 -7.48
N ILE A 145 -11.85 5.82 -8.42
CA ILE A 145 -10.63 6.63 -8.20
C ILE A 145 -10.94 8.06 -7.74
N ALA A 146 -12.07 8.65 -8.15
CA ALA A 146 -12.44 10.02 -7.79
C ALA A 146 -12.71 10.22 -6.28
N ALA A 147 -12.83 9.15 -5.49
CA ALA A 147 -12.84 9.24 -4.03
C ALA A 147 -11.43 9.46 -3.43
N LEU A 148 -10.39 9.09 -4.16
CA LEU A 148 -8.99 9.07 -3.72
C LEU A 148 -8.18 10.25 -4.26
N VAL A 149 -8.58 10.84 -5.39
CA VAL A 149 -8.04 12.11 -5.93
C VAL A 149 -8.41 13.29 -5.02
#